data_AF-A0A534Q6F2-F1
#
_entry.id   AF-A0A534Q6F2-F1
#
_cell.length_a   1.000
_cell.length_b   1.000
_cell.length_c   1.000
_cell.angle_alpha   90.00
_cell.angle_beta   90.00
_cell.angle_gamma   90.00
#
_symmetry.space_group_name_H-M   'P 1'
#
loop_
_entity.id
_entity.type
_entity.pdbx_description
1 polymer ?
#
loop_
_entity_poly.entity_id
_entity_poly.type
_entity_poly.pdbx_seq_one_letter_code
_entity_poly.pdbx_strand_id
1 'polypeptide(L)'
;MDEIRAIVAQVRNAHVRALLDAFLDDPEIGPAFDIAPAAKSIHHAHRGGLREHTLSVLRLAEKVCDHYPQLDRDLVLAGALLHDIGKTRELTAAGEDYTDEGKLVGHLVLTCQLIREKAARIADFPRELEWRITHLVVAHHGRREYGSPKEPVTLEAMAVHALDDLDTRMSSFGQLFAAAPAGARWTDSKNIYGRQLLRGK
;
A
#
# COMPACT_ATOMS: atom_id res chain seq x y z
N MET A 1 4.17 -2.64 13.53
CA MET A 1 4.65 -3.99 13.23
C MET A 1 3.82 -5.01 13.93
N ASP A 2 3.65 -4.95 15.26
CA ASP A 2 2.91 -5.98 16.01
C ASP A 2 1.51 -6.26 15.47
N GLU A 3 0.72 -5.23 15.20
CA GLU A 3 -0.63 -5.40 14.65
C GLU A 3 -0.63 -5.93 13.20
N ILE A 4 0.29 -5.44 12.36
CA ILE A 4 0.47 -5.97 10.99
C ILE A 4 0.84 -7.45 11.05
N ARG A 5 1.76 -7.83 11.93
CA ARG A 5 2.15 -9.23 12.15
C ARG A 5 0.99 -10.06 12.68
N ALA A 6 0.16 -9.51 13.57
CA ALA A 6 -1.03 -10.18 14.06
C ALA A 6 -2.07 -10.44 12.95
N ILE A 7 -2.22 -9.52 11.99
CA ILE A 7 -3.06 -9.71 10.80
C ILE A 7 -2.44 -10.76 9.86
N VAL A 8 -1.14 -10.66 9.57
CA VAL A 8 -0.42 -11.63 8.70
C VAL A 8 -0.46 -13.05 9.29
N ALA A 9 -0.41 -13.19 10.61
CA ALA A 9 -0.52 -14.49 11.27
C ALA A 9 -1.87 -15.21 11.01
N GLN A 10 -2.91 -14.46 10.62
CA GLN A 10 -4.23 -15.04 10.30
C GLN A 10 -4.31 -15.57 8.86
N VAL A 11 -3.32 -15.28 8.00
CA VAL A 11 -3.26 -15.77 6.62
C VAL A 11 -3.16 -17.29 6.62
N ARG A 12 -4.10 -17.95 5.90
CA ARG A 12 -4.28 -19.41 5.94
C ARG A 12 -3.39 -20.13 4.94
N ASN A 13 -3.22 -19.56 3.76
CA ASN A 13 -2.35 -20.09 2.72
C ASN A 13 -0.88 -19.98 3.16
N ALA A 14 -0.24 -21.13 3.35
CA ALA A 14 1.12 -21.20 3.87
C ALA A 14 2.15 -20.50 2.97
N HIS A 15 1.98 -20.55 1.63
CA HIS A 15 2.87 -19.87 0.71
C HIS A 15 2.68 -18.35 0.76
N VAL A 16 1.44 -17.88 0.81
CA VAL A 16 1.16 -16.43 0.96
C VAL A 16 1.78 -15.94 2.26
N ARG A 17 1.49 -16.59 3.40
CA ARG A 17 2.04 -16.20 4.70
C ARG A 17 3.57 -16.19 4.69
N ALA A 18 4.20 -17.25 4.17
CA ALA A 18 5.66 -17.32 4.06
C ALA A 18 6.24 -16.18 3.21
N LEU A 19 5.56 -15.76 2.15
CA LEU A 19 6.00 -14.61 1.35
C LEU A 19 5.89 -13.31 2.15
N LEU A 20 4.78 -13.07 2.84
CA LEU A 20 4.60 -11.85 3.65
C LEU A 20 5.62 -11.78 4.79
N ASP A 21 5.82 -12.90 5.51
CA ASP A 21 6.85 -13.00 6.55
C ASP A 21 8.25 -12.73 5.96
N ALA A 22 8.56 -13.26 4.77
CA ALA A 22 9.83 -12.98 4.11
C ALA A 22 10.06 -11.51 3.75
N PHE A 23 9.00 -10.69 3.60
CA PHE A 23 9.13 -9.24 3.48
C PHE A 23 9.30 -8.56 4.84
N LEU A 24 8.52 -8.95 5.84
CA LEU A 24 8.53 -8.36 7.17
C LEU A 24 9.80 -8.67 7.97
N ASP A 25 10.40 -9.84 7.75
CA ASP A 25 11.60 -10.34 8.42
C ASP A 25 12.89 -10.01 7.66
N ASP A 26 12.78 -9.37 6.50
CA ASP A 26 13.93 -8.92 5.74
C ASP A 26 14.69 -7.83 6.52
N PRO A 27 16.01 -8.00 6.71
CA PRO A 27 16.80 -7.10 7.56
C PRO A 27 16.95 -5.68 6.99
N GLU A 28 16.69 -5.47 5.70
CA GLU A 28 16.67 -4.16 5.08
C GLU A 28 15.25 -3.60 5.00
N ILE A 29 14.30 -4.41 4.49
CA ILE A 29 12.94 -3.93 4.23
C ILE A 29 12.18 -3.71 5.54
N GLY A 30 12.28 -4.60 6.53
CA GLY A 30 11.55 -4.48 7.79
C GLY A 30 11.83 -3.15 8.51
N PRO A 31 13.10 -2.82 8.81
CA PRO A 31 13.46 -1.55 9.42
C PRO A 31 13.13 -0.34 8.54
N ALA A 32 13.30 -0.44 7.22
CA ALA A 32 12.97 0.65 6.30
C ALA A 32 11.45 0.91 6.26
N PHE A 33 10.63 -0.14 6.28
CA PHE A 33 9.17 -0.06 6.28
C PHE A 33 8.63 0.68 7.53
N ASP A 34 9.28 0.50 8.68
CA ASP A 34 8.91 1.18 9.92
C ASP A 34 9.10 2.71 9.88
N ILE A 35 9.96 3.19 8.99
CA ILE A 35 10.38 4.61 8.97
C ILE A 35 10.08 5.30 7.64
N ALA A 36 9.82 4.55 6.57
CA ALA A 36 9.56 5.09 5.26
C ALA A 36 8.26 5.92 5.23
N PRO A 37 8.23 7.03 4.48
CA PRO A 37 6.99 7.72 4.16
C PRO A 37 6.20 6.95 3.10
N ALA A 38 4.87 7.14 3.06
CA ALA A 38 4.05 6.56 2.00
C ALA A 38 4.13 7.36 0.69
N ALA A 39 4.59 8.60 0.75
CA ALA A 39 4.64 9.48 -0.41
C ALA A 39 5.58 10.67 -0.17
N LYS A 40 5.97 11.35 -1.25
CA LYS A 40 6.86 12.52 -1.19
C LYS A 40 6.17 13.79 -0.65
N SER A 41 4.89 14.01 -0.97
CA SER A 41 4.24 15.30 -0.68
C SER A 41 2.74 15.25 -0.40
N ILE A 42 2.08 14.11 -0.64
CA ILE A 42 0.62 13.96 -0.52
C ILE A 42 0.37 12.72 0.32
N HIS A 43 -0.53 12.74 1.32
CA HIS A 43 -0.98 11.59 2.13
C HIS A 43 0.13 10.76 2.80
N HIS A 44 0.16 10.71 4.13
CA HIS A 44 1.20 9.95 4.86
C HIS A 44 2.65 10.28 4.44
N ALA A 45 2.90 11.51 3.99
CA ALA A 45 4.20 12.02 3.58
C ALA A 45 5.05 12.43 4.79
N HIS A 46 5.19 11.51 5.75
CA HIS A 46 5.94 11.69 6.99
C HIS A 46 6.61 10.38 7.38
N ARG A 47 7.64 10.44 8.22
CA ARG A 47 8.36 9.27 8.70
C ARG A 47 7.41 8.26 9.35
N GLY A 48 7.44 7.01 8.88
CA GLY A 48 6.54 5.93 9.33
C GLY A 48 5.16 5.93 8.67
N GLY A 49 4.89 6.88 7.77
CA GLY A 49 3.62 7.00 7.06
C GLY A 49 3.30 5.79 6.19
N LEU A 50 4.31 5.11 5.61
CA LEU A 50 4.08 3.90 4.81
C LEU A 50 3.43 2.81 5.66
N ARG A 51 3.98 2.54 6.84
CA ARG A 51 3.42 1.57 7.79
C ARG A 51 2.02 1.95 8.24
N GLU A 52 1.77 3.23 8.53
CA GLU A 52 0.43 3.72 8.93
C GLU A 52 -0.61 3.48 7.83
N HIS A 53 -0.27 3.85 6.60
CA HIS A 53 -1.09 3.64 5.42
C HIS A 53 -1.38 2.15 5.20
N THR A 54 -0.33 1.31 5.15
CA THR A 54 -0.49 -0.13 4.98
C THR A 54 -1.35 -0.76 6.08
N LEU A 55 -1.20 -0.35 7.35
CA LEU A 55 -2.05 -0.84 8.43
C LEU A 55 -3.52 -0.41 8.26
N SER A 56 -3.76 0.83 7.80
CA SER A 56 -5.11 1.31 7.52
C SER A 56 -5.77 0.49 6.41
N VAL A 57 -5.06 0.27 5.29
CA VAL A 57 -5.53 -0.56 4.17
C VAL A 57 -5.80 -2.00 4.61
N LEU A 58 -4.92 -2.60 5.44
CA LEU A 58 -5.14 -3.95 6.00
C LEU A 58 -6.41 -4.03 6.85
N ARG A 59 -6.65 -3.06 7.74
CA ARG A 59 -7.86 -3.02 8.57
C ARG A 59 -9.13 -2.88 7.73
N LEU A 60 -9.09 -2.03 6.70
CA LEU A 60 -10.20 -1.91 5.75
C LEU A 60 -10.41 -3.20 4.96
N ALA A 61 -9.32 -3.86 4.54
CA ALA A 61 -9.36 -5.13 3.83
C ALA A 61 -10.05 -6.23 4.64
N GLU A 62 -9.79 -6.34 5.95
CA GLU A 62 -10.50 -7.29 6.81
C GLU A 62 -12.02 -7.08 6.77
N LYS A 63 -12.47 -5.82 6.89
CA LYS A 63 -13.91 -5.47 6.84
C LYS A 63 -14.53 -5.71 5.48
N VAL A 64 -13.81 -5.41 4.41
CA VAL A 64 -14.28 -5.68 3.04
C VAL A 64 -14.37 -7.18 2.78
N CYS A 65 -13.42 -7.98 3.28
CA CYS A 65 -13.47 -9.44 3.17
C CYS A 65 -14.57 -10.08 4.04
N ASP A 66 -14.93 -9.47 5.18
CA ASP A 66 -16.09 -9.90 5.97
C ASP A 66 -17.40 -9.68 5.20
N HIS A 67 -17.49 -8.60 4.40
CA HIS A 67 -18.69 -8.25 3.65
C HIS A 67 -18.82 -8.99 2.32
N TYR A 68 -17.71 -9.22 1.61
CA TYR A 68 -17.68 -9.90 0.32
C TYR A 68 -16.99 -11.28 0.43
N PRO A 69 -17.73 -12.34 0.79
CA PRO A 69 -17.16 -13.67 1.02
C PRO A 69 -16.56 -14.33 -0.23
N GLN A 70 -16.84 -13.81 -1.43
CA GLN A 70 -16.23 -14.26 -2.67
C GLN A 70 -14.77 -13.80 -2.86
N LEU A 71 -14.28 -12.88 -2.02
CA LEU A 71 -12.87 -12.46 -2.05
C LEU A 71 -11.98 -13.52 -1.43
N ASP A 72 -10.86 -13.81 -2.08
CA ASP A 72 -9.75 -14.54 -1.45
C ASP A 72 -9.06 -13.62 -0.42
N ARG A 73 -9.44 -13.78 0.86
CA ARG A 73 -8.93 -12.95 1.98
C ARG A 73 -7.40 -12.94 2.04
N ASP A 74 -6.75 -14.09 1.85
CA ASP A 74 -5.29 -14.19 1.95
C ASP A 74 -4.61 -13.35 0.87
N LEU A 75 -5.18 -13.32 -0.34
CA LEU A 75 -4.68 -12.48 -1.42
C LEU A 75 -4.98 -11.00 -1.21
N VAL A 76 -6.16 -10.62 -0.73
CA VAL A 76 -6.45 -9.21 -0.43
C VAL A 76 -5.48 -8.68 0.62
N LEU A 77 -5.21 -9.44 1.69
CA LEU A 77 -4.23 -9.08 2.71
C LEU A 77 -2.80 -9.02 2.15
N ALA A 78 -2.44 -9.93 1.24
CA ALA A 78 -1.14 -9.89 0.56
C ALA A 78 -0.98 -8.63 -0.30
N GLY A 79 -1.99 -8.27 -1.09
CA GLY A 79 -1.98 -7.04 -1.88
C GLY A 79 -1.95 -5.80 -1.00
N ALA A 80 -2.75 -5.77 0.07
CA ALA A 80 -2.76 -4.67 1.04
C ALA A 80 -1.38 -4.47 1.70
N LEU A 81 -0.66 -5.53 2.06
CA LEU A 81 0.69 -5.40 2.62
C LEU A 81 1.73 -4.97 1.57
N LEU A 82 1.66 -5.53 0.37
CA LEU A 82 2.76 -5.44 -0.60
C LEU A 82 2.63 -4.30 -1.61
N HIS A 83 1.44 -3.75 -1.87
CA HIS A 83 1.22 -2.81 -2.98
C HIS A 83 2.24 -1.66 -3.05
N ASP A 84 2.62 -1.13 -1.89
CA ASP A 84 3.54 0.01 -1.76
C ASP A 84 4.88 -0.35 -1.09
N ILE A 85 5.16 -1.62 -0.80
CA ILE A 85 6.35 -2.00 0.00
C ILE A 85 7.67 -1.59 -0.68
N GLY A 86 7.70 -1.49 -2.01
CA GLY A 86 8.83 -0.98 -2.78
C GLY A 86 9.22 0.47 -2.45
N LYS A 87 8.34 1.23 -1.79
CA LYS A 87 8.65 2.59 -1.31
C LYS A 87 9.78 2.63 -0.29
N THR A 88 10.04 1.50 0.39
CA THR A 88 11.22 1.31 1.25
C THR A 88 12.55 1.45 0.53
N ARG A 89 12.58 1.21 -0.79
CA ARG A 89 13.75 1.41 -1.66
C ARG A 89 13.62 2.61 -2.59
N GLU A 90 12.39 3.00 -2.95
CA GLU A 90 12.14 4.13 -3.84
C GLU A 90 12.39 5.50 -3.17
N LEU A 91 11.99 5.65 -1.91
CA LEU A 91 12.05 6.93 -1.20
C LEU A 91 13.19 6.95 -0.18
N THR A 92 13.83 8.11 -0.05
CA THR A 92 14.77 8.34 1.05
C THR A 92 14.05 8.28 2.40
N ALA A 93 14.74 7.85 3.46
CA ALA A 93 14.13 7.72 4.80
C ALA A 93 13.62 9.05 5.39
N ALA A 94 14.12 10.19 4.90
CA ALA A 94 13.62 11.51 5.25
C ALA A 94 12.34 11.89 4.47
N GLY A 95 12.08 11.22 3.34
CA GLY A 95 10.93 11.47 2.47
C GLY A 95 11.04 12.70 1.57
N GLU A 96 12.17 13.39 1.62
CA GLU A 96 12.40 14.64 0.89
C GLU A 96 12.73 14.38 -0.59
N ASP A 97 13.31 13.22 -0.91
CA ASP A 97 13.60 12.83 -2.30
C ASP A 97 13.53 11.32 -2.55
N TYR A 98 13.61 10.95 -3.83
CA TYR A 98 13.75 9.58 -4.32
C TYR A 98 15.22 9.13 -4.30
N THR A 99 15.45 7.84 -4.07
CA THR A 99 16.76 7.20 -4.29
C THR A 99 17.06 7.11 -5.79
N ASP A 100 18.31 6.83 -6.17
CA ASP A 100 18.65 6.60 -7.58
C ASP A 100 17.90 5.39 -8.15
N GLU A 101 17.78 4.31 -7.38
CA GLU A 101 16.98 3.13 -7.74
C GLU A 101 15.50 3.49 -7.90
N GLY A 102 14.96 4.32 -7.00
CA GLY A 102 13.58 4.84 -7.08
C GLY A 102 13.33 5.67 -8.33
N LYS A 103 14.27 6.55 -8.70
CA LYS A 103 14.19 7.38 -9.92
C LYS A 103 14.26 6.55 -11.20
N LEU A 104 15.05 5.48 -11.20
CA LEU A 104 15.28 4.65 -12.39
C LEU A 104 14.25 3.53 -12.57
N VAL A 105 13.74 2.97 -11.47
CA VAL A 105 12.96 1.72 -11.47
C VAL A 105 11.53 1.93 -10.96
N GLY A 106 11.36 2.62 -9.83
CA GLY A 106 10.07 2.87 -9.19
C GLY A 106 9.51 1.68 -8.36
N HIS A 107 8.72 1.99 -7.33
CA HIS A 107 8.29 1.02 -6.30
C HIS A 107 7.50 -0.16 -6.85
N LEU A 108 6.69 0.02 -7.91
CA LEU A 108 5.93 -1.07 -8.52
C LEU A 108 6.86 -2.17 -9.05
N VAL A 109 7.86 -1.77 -9.84
CA VAL A 109 8.80 -2.70 -10.46
C VAL A 109 9.71 -3.30 -9.39
N LEU A 110 10.16 -2.50 -8.43
CA LEU A 110 10.95 -2.98 -7.28
C LEU A 110 10.20 -4.04 -6.48
N THR A 111 8.92 -3.80 -6.18
CA THR A 111 8.09 -4.77 -5.47
C THR A 111 7.94 -6.07 -6.27
N CYS A 112 7.75 -6.00 -7.58
CA CYS A 112 7.66 -7.19 -8.45
C CYS A 112 8.97 -8.00 -8.45
N GLN A 113 10.13 -7.32 -8.48
CA GLN A 113 11.43 -7.97 -8.39
C GLN A 113 11.62 -8.69 -7.05
N LEU A 114 11.24 -8.02 -5.95
CA LEU A 114 11.30 -8.59 -4.60
C LEU A 114 10.33 -9.77 -4.42
N ILE A 115 9.11 -9.70 -4.97
CA ILE A 115 8.16 -10.81 -4.97
C ILE A 115 8.79 -12.03 -5.65
N ARG A 116 9.37 -11.85 -6.85
CA ARG A 116 10.08 -12.93 -7.54
C ARG A 116 11.22 -13.49 -6.70
N GLU A 117 12.10 -12.62 -6.20
CA GLU A 117 13.28 -13.03 -5.43
C GLU A 117 12.88 -13.87 -4.20
N LYS A 118 11.90 -13.40 -3.44
CA LYS A 118 11.45 -14.06 -2.21
C LYS A 118 10.65 -15.32 -2.49
N ALA A 119 9.74 -15.30 -3.48
CA ALA A 119 8.99 -16.49 -3.88
C ALA A 119 9.92 -17.62 -4.36
N ALA A 120 10.99 -17.31 -5.09
CA ALA A 120 11.97 -18.29 -5.55
C ALA A 120 12.75 -18.99 -4.42
N ARG A 121 12.77 -18.41 -3.21
CA ARG A 121 13.40 -19.00 -2.01
C ARG A 121 12.44 -19.83 -1.17
N ILE A 122 11.14 -19.82 -1.48
CA ILE A 122 10.13 -20.61 -0.78
C ILE A 122 9.93 -21.93 -1.53
N ALA A 123 10.13 -23.06 -0.83
CA ALA A 123 9.96 -24.38 -1.42
C ALA A 123 8.56 -24.54 -2.02
N ASP A 124 8.50 -25.11 -3.22
CA ASP A 124 7.27 -25.42 -3.96
C ASP A 124 6.30 -24.24 -4.13
N PHE A 125 6.79 -23.00 -4.17
CA PHE A 125 5.94 -21.83 -4.33
C PHE A 125 5.17 -21.88 -5.68
N PRO A 126 3.83 -21.89 -5.67
CA PRO A 126 3.06 -22.04 -6.91
C PRO A 126 3.27 -20.86 -7.85
N ARG A 127 3.63 -21.17 -9.10
CA ARG A 127 3.94 -20.17 -10.12
C ARG A 127 2.77 -19.21 -10.38
N GLU A 128 1.56 -19.74 -10.42
CA GLU A 128 0.34 -18.95 -10.61
C GLU A 128 0.07 -18.03 -9.42
N LEU A 129 0.35 -18.48 -8.19
CA LEU A 129 0.18 -17.65 -7.00
C LEU A 129 1.08 -16.41 -7.05
N GLU A 130 2.32 -16.57 -7.53
CA GLU A 130 3.24 -15.45 -7.72
C GLU A 130 2.68 -14.43 -8.72
N TRP A 131 2.10 -14.90 -9.83
CA TRP A 131 1.47 -14.00 -10.81
C TRP A 131 0.27 -13.28 -10.23
N ARG A 132 -0.57 -13.96 -9.44
CA ARG A 132 -1.74 -13.35 -8.79
C ARG A 132 -1.30 -12.24 -7.83
N ILE A 133 -0.32 -12.50 -6.95
CA ILE A 133 0.20 -11.48 -6.02
C ILE A 133 0.88 -10.33 -6.76
N THR A 134 1.67 -10.62 -7.79
CA THR A 134 2.28 -9.60 -8.66
C THR A 134 1.20 -8.72 -9.30
N HIS A 135 0.11 -9.32 -9.78
CA HIS A 135 -1.02 -8.61 -10.39
C HIS A 135 -1.68 -7.64 -9.41
N LEU A 136 -1.82 -8.01 -8.13
CA LEU A 136 -2.34 -7.10 -7.09
C LEU A 136 -1.49 -5.82 -7.02
N VAL A 137 -0.17 -5.96 -7.05
CA VAL A 137 0.76 -4.83 -7.00
C VAL A 137 0.70 -4.00 -8.29
N VAL A 138 0.84 -4.61 -9.47
CA VAL A 138 0.89 -3.83 -10.73
C VAL A 138 -0.46 -3.27 -11.18
N ALA A 139 -1.55 -3.61 -10.49
CA ALA A 139 -2.88 -3.11 -10.77
C ALA A 139 -3.43 -2.14 -9.72
N HIS A 140 -2.74 -1.93 -8.60
CA HIS A 140 -3.32 -1.23 -7.45
C HIS A 140 -3.59 0.26 -7.71
N HIS A 141 -2.89 0.92 -8.65
CA HIS A 141 -3.23 2.27 -9.07
C HIS A 141 -4.51 2.32 -9.95
N GLY A 142 -5.07 1.18 -10.33
CA GLY A 142 -6.41 1.04 -10.92
C GLY A 142 -6.48 1.33 -12.42
N ARG A 143 -5.99 2.49 -12.87
CA ARG A 143 -6.04 2.91 -14.28
C ARG A 143 -4.67 3.28 -14.81
N ARG A 144 -4.46 3.09 -16.11
CA ARG A 144 -3.21 3.48 -16.79
C ARG A 144 -2.90 4.97 -16.66
N GLU A 145 -3.93 5.82 -16.69
CA GLU A 145 -3.82 7.26 -16.46
C GLU A 145 -3.32 7.63 -15.06
N TYR A 146 -3.43 6.72 -14.09
CA TYR A 146 -2.90 6.86 -12.73
C TYR A 146 -1.54 6.18 -12.55
N GLY A 147 -0.88 5.82 -13.66
CA GLY A 147 0.43 5.16 -13.62
C GLY A 147 0.38 3.64 -13.42
N SER A 148 -0.81 3.03 -13.46
CA SER A 148 -0.94 1.57 -13.32
C SER A 148 -0.47 0.82 -14.58
N PRO A 149 0.51 -0.10 -14.50
CA PRO A 149 0.91 -0.93 -15.64
C PRO A 149 -0.21 -1.83 -16.17
N LYS A 150 -1.09 -2.30 -15.27
CA LYS A 150 -2.28 -3.12 -15.58
C LYS A 150 -3.51 -2.57 -14.87
N GLU A 151 -4.67 -2.88 -15.40
CA GLU A 151 -5.95 -2.60 -14.73
C GLU A 151 -6.34 -3.80 -13.86
N PRO A 152 -7.08 -3.61 -12.76
CA PRO A 152 -7.58 -4.73 -11.97
C PRO A 152 -8.48 -5.66 -12.79
N VAL A 153 -8.04 -6.92 -12.96
CA VAL A 153 -8.83 -7.98 -13.64
C VAL A 153 -9.28 -9.10 -12.70
N THR A 154 -9.07 -8.95 -11.40
CA THR A 154 -9.59 -9.86 -10.37
C THR A 154 -10.34 -9.06 -9.29
N LEU A 155 -11.21 -9.73 -8.54
CA LEU A 155 -11.95 -9.10 -7.44
C LEU A 155 -10.99 -8.59 -6.36
N GLU A 156 -9.94 -9.35 -6.07
CA GLU A 156 -8.92 -8.98 -5.08
C GLU A 156 -8.13 -7.74 -5.52
N ALA A 157 -7.72 -7.66 -6.79
CA ALA A 157 -7.03 -6.50 -7.31
C ALA A 157 -7.93 -5.25 -7.28
N MET A 158 -9.23 -5.42 -7.60
CA MET A 158 -10.18 -4.31 -7.55
C MET A 158 -10.39 -3.84 -6.11
N ALA A 159 -10.49 -4.76 -5.16
CA ALA A 159 -10.60 -4.44 -3.75
C ALA A 159 -9.36 -3.69 -3.24
N VAL A 160 -8.15 -4.19 -3.52
CA VAL A 160 -6.89 -3.54 -3.10
C VAL A 160 -6.80 -2.12 -3.68
N HIS A 161 -7.08 -1.94 -4.98
CA HIS A 161 -7.12 -0.62 -5.60
C HIS A 161 -8.10 0.34 -4.91
N ALA A 162 -9.34 -0.11 -4.69
CA ALA A 162 -10.38 0.73 -4.09
C ALA A 162 -10.06 1.10 -2.64
N LEU A 163 -9.41 0.20 -1.90
CA LEU A 163 -9.01 0.42 -0.51
C LEU A 163 -7.85 1.40 -0.39
N ASP A 164 -6.84 1.26 -1.25
CA ASP A 164 -5.72 2.21 -1.36
C ASP A 164 -6.22 3.63 -1.71
N ASP A 165 -7.03 3.76 -2.77
CA ASP A 165 -7.59 5.06 -3.18
C ASP A 165 -8.47 5.69 -2.09
N LEU A 166 -9.25 4.86 -1.38
CA LEU A 166 -10.08 5.33 -0.26
C LEU A 166 -9.20 5.88 0.87
N ASP A 167 -8.22 5.12 1.35
CA ASP A 167 -7.35 5.54 2.45
C ASP A 167 -6.58 6.81 2.10
N THR A 168 -5.98 6.84 0.89
CA THR A 168 -5.27 7.99 0.35
C THR A 168 -6.13 9.26 0.35
N ARG A 169 -7.40 9.17 -0.09
CA ARG A 169 -8.33 10.30 -0.09
C ARG A 169 -8.74 10.73 1.31
N MET A 170 -9.04 9.78 2.19
CA MET A 170 -9.44 10.07 3.57
C MET A 170 -8.31 10.77 4.34
N SER A 171 -7.08 10.26 4.19
CA SER A 171 -5.88 10.86 4.77
C SER A 171 -5.62 12.26 4.22
N SER A 172 -5.71 12.44 2.90
CA SER A 172 -5.52 13.76 2.28
C SER A 172 -6.58 14.78 2.73
N PHE A 173 -7.85 14.39 2.83
CA PHE A 173 -8.90 15.26 3.41
C PHE A 173 -8.56 15.63 4.85
N GLY A 174 -8.17 14.66 5.68
CA GLY A 174 -7.74 14.90 7.07
C GLY A 174 -6.61 15.92 7.18
N GLN A 175 -5.57 15.78 6.33
CA GLN A 175 -4.44 16.72 6.28
C GLN A 175 -4.88 18.13 5.86
N LEU A 176 -5.73 18.26 4.86
CA LEU A 176 -6.27 19.55 4.42
C LEU A 176 -7.13 20.22 5.50
N PHE A 177 -7.90 19.43 6.25
CA PHE A 177 -8.69 19.94 7.38
C PHE A 177 -7.81 20.39 8.56
N ALA A 178 -6.72 19.67 8.83
CA ALA A 178 -5.76 20.04 9.87
C ALA A 178 -4.96 21.30 9.51
N ALA A 179 -4.63 21.49 8.23
CA ALA A 179 -3.89 22.65 7.74
C ALA A 179 -4.75 23.93 7.60
N ALA A 180 -6.08 23.81 7.58
CA ALA A 180 -6.98 24.96 7.48
C ALA A 180 -6.89 25.85 8.74
N PRO A 181 -7.01 27.19 8.61
CA PRO A 181 -6.98 28.09 9.75
C PRO A 181 -7.96 27.68 10.87
N ALA A 182 -7.58 27.91 12.12
CA ALA A 182 -8.44 27.62 13.26
C ALA A 182 -9.80 28.34 13.12
N GLY A 183 -10.89 27.60 13.31
CA GLY A 183 -12.26 28.12 13.14
C GLY A 183 -12.74 28.24 11.69
N ALA A 184 -11.89 28.00 10.68
CA ALA A 184 -12.33 27.98 9.29
C ALA A 184 -13.28 26.80 9.05
N ARG A 185 -14.44 27.06 8.44
CA ARG A 185 -15.42 26.05 8.04
C ARG A 185 -15.06 25.33 6.74
N TRP A 186 -14.30 25.99 5.88
CA TRP A 186 -13.90 25.51 4.55
C TRP A 186 -12.38 25.55 4.40
N THR A 187 -11.82 24.64 3.62
CA THR A 187 -10.41 24.69 3.20
C THR A 187 -10.20 25.74 2.09
N ASP A 188 -8.93 26.07 1.82
CA ASP A 188 -8.55 26.77 0.58
C ASP A 188 -8.91 25.91 -0.65
N SER A 189 -9.26 26.53 -1.77
CA SER A 189 -9.52 25.86 -3.04
C SER A 189 -8.24 25.45 -3.80
N LYS A 190 -7.10 26.06 -3.46
CA LYS A 190 -5.76 25.70 -3.94
C LYS A 190 -5.27 24.43 -3.23
N ASN A 191 -5.87 23.30 -3.58
CA ASN A 191 -5.49 21.97 -3.12
C ASN A 191 -5.60 20.96 -4.28
N ILE A 192 -5.23 19.70 -4.03
CA ILE A 192 -5.19 18.64 -5.04
C ILE A 192 -6.57 18.32 -5.66
N TYR A 193 -7.67 18.72 -5.00
CA TYR A 193 -9.04 18.52 -5.48
C TYR A 193 -9.60 19.74 -6.24
N GLY A 194 -8.86 20.86 -6.30
CA GLY A 194 -9.25 22.06 -7.04
C GLY A 194 -10.56 22.71 -6.55
N ARG A 195 -10.97 22.44 -5.32
CA ARG A 195 -12.22 22.94 -4.73
C ARG A 195 -12.12 23.05 -3.22
N GLN A 196 -12.95 23.91 -2.62
CA GLN A 196 -13.05 23.98 -1.17
C GLN A 196 -13.71 22.72 -0.63
N LEU A 197 -13.20 22.22 0.49
CA LEU A 197 -13.75 21.09 1.22
C LEU A 197 -14.39 21.60 2.51
N LEU A 198 -15.60 21.14 2.79
CA LEU A 198 -16.31 21.48 4.02
C LEU A 198 -15.75 20.65 5.17
N ARG A 199 -15.34 21.30 6.26
CA ARG A 199 -15.04 20.62 7.52
C ARG A 199 -16.36 20.13 8.15
N GLY A 200 -16.49 18.81 8.26
CA GLY A 200 -17.57 18.13 8.97
C GLY A 200 -17.36 18.16 10.49
N LYS A 201 -18.42 17.82 11.23
CA LYS A 201 -18.60 18.01 12.68
C LYS A 201 -17.38 17.73 13.55
#